data_AF-A0A6L8KP25-F1
#
_entry.id   AF-A0A6L8KP25-F1
#
_cell.length_a   1.000
_cell.length_b   1.000
_cell.length_c   1.000
_cell.angle_alpha   90.00
_cell.angle_beta   90.00
_cell.angle_gamma   90.00
#
_symmetry.space_group_name_H-M   'P 1'
#
loop_
_entity.id
_entity.type
_entity.pdbx_description
1 polymer ?
#
loop_
_entity_poly.entity_id
_entity_poly.type
_entity_poly.pdbx_seq_one_letter_code
_entity_poly.pdbx_strand_id
1 'polypeptide(L)'
;MKTNVFSFLFMLVCAQVVAATSDAKIEIAGSGLKSIHPRSFSYPRIGTYLKDDIGTAAILVTAMPIIKYNPENDKEYLKYSYPVPPEAFSNGRLAGRLYKRSRTGNVGNWDGTWLTVNRGGTQLSVTVSFNGPVEKSRAVFELAQPFLDHLEWDETKLDSEVAFGARLRIPGMLPVKKMVGTLLYNKTGEPGNSSPNIMINATPLPRTITTAEFTQLCTNALTRTFSGKKHEGPYINVKNGVRVCDGWGSDMQGSIMYIGVASLPSGDVINSIGYVPDTMKDFKVTSLREAILNVQLLR
;
A
#
# COMPACT_ATOMS: atom_id res chain seq x y z
N MET A 1 -14.81 58.83 20.93
CA MET A 1 -15.81 57.85 20.45
C MET A 1 -15.96 58.02 18.94
N LYS A 2 -15.62 56.96 18.19
CA LYS A 2 -15.93 56.65 16.77
C LYS A 2 -15.39 57.54 15.63
N THR A 3 -14.57 56.89 14.78
CA THR A 3 -14.48 56.88 13.29
C THR A 3 -13.01 56.60 12.94
N ASN A 4 -12.56 55.74 12.01
CA ASN A 4 -13.16 54.97 10.93
C ASN A 4 -12.38 53.65 10.75
N VAL A 5 -13.12 52.56 10.50
CA VAL A 5 -12.60 51.23 10.14
C VAL A 5 -12.46 51.17 8.62
N PHE A 6 -11.27 50.77 8.16
CA PHE A 6 -10.94 50.59 6.75
C PHE A 6 -11.78 49.47 6.12
N SER A 7 -12.49 49.82 5.07
CA SER A 7 -13.20 48.93 4.15
C SER A 7 -12.22 48.15 3.29
N PHE A 8 -12.29 46.82 3.37
CA PHE A 8 -11.81 45.89 2.34
C PHE A 8 -12.72 44.68 2.37
N LEU A 9 -13.80 44.68 1.59
CA LEU A 9 -14.53 43.45 1.27
C LEU A 9 -15.46 43.68 0.08
N PHE A 10 -15.44 42.71 -0.83
CA PHE A 10 -16.34 42.51 -1.97
C PHE A 10 -16.16 43.42 -3.19
N MET A 11 -15.36 42.94 -4.14
CA MET A 11 -15.87 42.77 -5.51
C MET A 11 -15.20 41.59 -6.21
N LEU A 12 -16.03 40.86 -6.94
CA LEU A 12 -15.79 39.64 -7.70
C LEU A 12 -14.39 39.55 -8.34
N VAL A 13 -13.69 38.47 -8.00
CA VAL A 13 -13.10 37.64 -9.05
C VAL A 13 -13.84 36.32 -8.98
N CYS A 14 -14.79 36.14 -9.89
CA CYS A 14 -15.14 34.83 -10.41
C CYS A 14 -13.86 34.22 -11.01
N ALA A 15 -12.97 33.73 -10.14
CA ALA A 15 -12.01 32.73 -10.54
C ALA A 15 -12.87 31.48 -10.72
N GLN A 16 -13.27 31.30 -11.98
CA GLN A 16 -13.75 30.06 -12.51
C GLN A 16 -13.20 28.88 -11.67
N VAL A 17 -14.08 28.24 -10.90
CA VAL A 17 -13.91 26.81 -10.62
C VAL A 17 -14.23 26.12 -11.94
N VAL A 18 -13.39 26.36 -12.94
CA VAL A 18 -13.06 25.31 -13.89
C VAL A 18 -12.38 24.31 -12.97
N ALA A 19 -13.10 23.24 -12.64
CA ALA A 19 -12.43 22.00 -12.27
C ALA A 19 -11.34 21.84 -13.33
N ALA A 20 -10.08 22.08 -12.95
CA ALA A 20 -8.98 21.95 -13.88
C ALA A 20 -9.01 20.48 -14.29
N THR A 21 -9.60 20.22 -15.45
CA THR A 21 -9.52 18.98 -16.19
C THR A 21 -8.11 18.95 -16.75
N SER A 22 -7.10 18.91 -15.87
CA SER A 22 -5.78 18.64 -16.38
C SER A 22 -5.78 17.15 -16.69
N ASP A 23 -5.95 16.83 -17.97
CA ASP A 23 -5.45 15.58 -18.56
C ASP A 23 -3.90 15.49 -18.47
N ALA A 24 -3.28 16.33 -17.64
CA ALA A 24 -1.88 16.29 -17.29
C ALA A 24 -1.59 14.94 -16.64
N LYS A 25 -0.65 14.23 -17.26
CA LYS A 25 -0.15 12.98 -16.71
C LYS A 25 0.54 13.27 -15.38
N ILE A 26 0.16 12.52 -14.37
CA ILE A 26 0.91 12.36 -13.13
C ILE A 26 1.94 11.25 -13.28
N GLU A 27 3.01 11.35 -12.49
CA GLU A 27 3.96 10.27 -12.29
C GLU A 27 3.85 9.79 -10.84
N ILE A 28 3.68 8.49 -10.65
CA ILE A 28 3.86 7.89 -9.32
C ILE A 28 5.37 7.70 -9.14
N ALA A 29 6.00 8.62 -8.41
CA ALA A 29 7.45 8.67 -8.21
C ALA A 29 8.03 7.28 -7.86
N GLY A 30 9.18 6.93 -8.42
CA GLY A 30 9.85 5.64 -8.16
C GLY A 30 9.16 4.40 -8.73
N SER A 31 7.96 4.47 -9.30
CA SER A 31 7.28 3.31 -9.89
C SER A 31 7.44 3.20 -11.41
N GLY A 32 7.94 4.25 -12.06
CA GLY A 32 7.95 4.38 -13.51
C GLY A 32 6.56 4.48 -14.14
N LEU A 33 5.49 4.57 -13.35
CA LEU A 33 4.12 4.67 -13.81
C LEU A 33 3.74 6.12 -14.09
N LYS A 34 3.16 6.35 -15.27
CA LYS A 34 2.51 7.62 -15.63
C LYS A 34 1.07 7.36 -16.06
N SER A 35 0.16 8.22 -15.63
CA SER A 35 -1.23 8.16 -16.08
C SER A 35 -1.98 9.47 -15.84
N ILE A 36 -3.24 9.57 -16.25
CA ILE A 36 -4.13 10.66 -15.86
C ILE A 36 -4.56 10.45 -14.41
N HIS A 37 -4.46 11.50 -13.60
CA HIS A 37 -4.89 11.47 -12.21
C HIS A 37 -6.43 11.39 -12.14
N PRO A 38 -7.03 10.35 -11.53
CA PRO A 38 -8.47 10.27 -11.31
C PRO A 38 -8.97 11.41 -10.45
N ARG A 39 -10.09 12.03 -10.85
CA ARG A 39 -10.71 13.06 -10.02
C ARG A 39 -11.12 12.45 -8.67
N SER A 40 -10.97 13.22 -7.59
CA SER A 40 -11.32 12.83 -6.22
C SER A 40 -10.45 11.74 -5.58
N PHE A 41 -9.32 11.40 -6.20
CA PHE A 41 -8.27 10.63 -5.55
C PHE A 41 -7.17 11.56 -5.04
N SER A 42 -6.31 11.07 -4.15
CA SER A 42 -5.14 11.80 -3.66
C SER A 42 -3.97 10.87 -3.38
N TYR A 43 -2.76 11.42 -3.37
CA TYR A 43 -1.57 10.70 -2.98
C TYR A 43 -1.42 10.68 -1.45
N PRO A 44 -1.20 9.50 -0.84
CA PRO A 44 -0.78 9.40 0.55
C PRO A 44 0.68 9.86 0.69
N ARG A 45 1.13 10.16 1.93
CA ARG A 45 2.55 10.41 2.19
C ARG A 45 3.38 9.13 2.18
N ILE A 46 2.75 7.97 2.39
CA ILE A 46 3.41 6.67 2.26
C ILE A 46 2.56 5.67 1.48
N GLY A 47 3.22 4.69 0.86
CA GLY A 47 2.60 3.70 -0.01
C GLY A 47 2.51 4.12 -1.48
N THR A 48 2.41 3.13 -2.35
CA THR A 48 2.30 3.30 -3.80
C THR A 48 0.83 3.13 -4.22
N TYR A 49 -0.04 4.00 -3.71
CA TYR A 49 -1.46 4.00 -4.05
C TYR A 49 -2.03 5.41 -4.17
N LEU A 50 -3.19 5.53 -4.79
CA LEU A 50 -4.09 6.68 -4.69
C LEU A 50 -5.32 6.27 -3.88
N LYS A 51 -5.92 7.20 -3.12
CA LYS A 51 -7.18 6.93 -2.39
C LYS A 51 -8.16 8.09 -2.48
N ASP A 52 -9.44 7.80 -2.33
CA ASP A 52 -10.46 8.84 -2.10
C ASP A 52 -10.32 9.46 -0.70
N ASP A 53 -10.98 10.61 -0.50
CA ASP A 53 -10.91 11.38 0.74
C ASP A 53 -11.33 10.57 1.98
N ILE A 54 -12.28 9.65 1.79
CA ILE A 54 -12.83 8.80 2.84
C ILE A 54 -12.25 7.38 2.82
N GLY A 55 -11.20 7.10 2.03
CA GLY A 55 -10.44 5.84 2.00
C GLY A 55 -11.30 4.59 1.78
N THR A 56 -12.40 4.73 1.04
CA THR A 56 -13.24 3.62 0.61
C THR A 56 -12.88 3.10 -0.77
N ALA A 57 -12.23 3.94 -1.58
CA ALA A 57 -11.72 3.61 -2.90
C ALA A 57 -10.20 3.79 -2.92
N ALA A 58 -9.49 2.85 -3.53
CA ALA A 58 -8.05 2.95 -3.71
C ALA A 58 -7.60 2.38 -5.06
N ILE A 59 -6.56 2.99 -5.63
CA ILE A 59 -5.80 2.47 -6.76
C ILE A 59 -4.42 2.11 -6.23
N LEU A 60 -4.18 0.83 -6.00
CA LEU A 60 -2.90 0.30 -5.54
C LEU A 60 -2.04 -0.09 -6.74
N VAL A 61 -0.78 0.32 -6.71
CA VAL A 61 0.20 -0.01 -7.74
C VAL A 61 1.32 -0.82 -7.09
N THR A 62 1.56 -2.01 -7.60
CA THR A 62 2.71 -2.82 -7.23
C THR A 62 3.44 -3.26 -8.50
N ALA A 63 4.76 -3.37 -8.43
CA ALA A 63 5.51 -4.05 -9.48
C ALA A 63 6.59 -4.90 -8.83
N MET A 64 6.77 -6.12 -9.31
CA MET A 64 7.73 -7.05 -8.75
C MET A 64 8.28 -7.99 -9.83
N PRO A 65 9.50 -8.50 -9.68
CA PRO A 65 10.03 -9.52 -10.58
C PRO A 65 9.11 -10.73 -10.63
N ILE A 66 8.95 -11.32 -11.81
CA ILE A 66 8.14 -12.53 -11.99
C ILE A 66 8.86 -13.68 -11.28
N ILE A 67 8.31 -14.12 -10.15
CA ILE A 67 8.80 -15.25 -9.37
C ILE A 67 7.88 -16.47 -9.55
N LYS A 68 8.37 -17.65 -9.13
CA LYS A 68 7.66 -18.94 -9.28
C LYS A 68 6.25 -18.94 -8.68
N TYR A 69 6.04 -18.21 -7.57
CA TYR A 69 4.73 -18.00 -6.98
C TYR A 69 4.14 -16.68 -7.49
N ASN A 70 3.20 -16.77 -8.43
CA ASN A 70 2.46 -15.66 -8.99
C ASN A 70 0.96 -15.91 -8.71
N PRO A 71 0.21 -14.95 -8.12
CA PRO A 71 -1.23 -15.13 -7.90
C PRO A 71 -2.02 -15.48 -9.17
N GLU A 72 -1.55 -15.11 -10.37
CA GLU A 72 -2.14 -15.54 -11.64
C GLU A 72 -2.06 -17.06 -11.87
N ASN A 73 -1.12 -17.75 -11.22
CA ASN A 73 -0.93 -19.21 -11.32
C ASN A 73 -1.62 -19.97 -10.18
N ASP A 74 -2.14 -19.27 -9.17
CA ASP A 74 -2.84 -19.85 -8.03
C ASP A 74 -4.34 -19.98 -8.35
N LYS A 75 -4.74 -21.15 -8.85
CA LYS A 75 -6.12 -21.43 -9.28
C LYS A 75 -7.13 -21.27 -8.14
N GLU A 76 -6.75 -21.64 -6.91
CA GLU A 76 -7.61 -21.51 -5.74
C GLU A 76 -7.79 -20.03 -5.40
N TYR A 77 -6.70 -19.26 -5.35
CA TYR A 77 -6.77 -17.81 -5.15
C TYR A 77 -7.67 -17.12 -6.19
N LEU A 78 -7.50 -17.43 -7.47
CA LEU A 78 -8.29 -16.84 -8.56
C LEU A 78 -9.77 -17.20 -8.42
N LYS A 79 -10.09 -18.48 -8.15
CA LYS A 79 -11.48 -18.94 -7.97
C LYS A 79 -12.22 -18.15 -6.89
N TYR A 80 -11.56 -17.80 -5.78
CA TYR A 80 -12.17 -17.06 -4.69
C TYR A 80 -12.10 -15.54 -4.84
N SER A 81 -11.00 -15.02 -5.40
CA SER A 81 -10.74 -13.57 -5.44
C SER A 81 -11.23 -12.90 -6.72
N TYR A 82 -11.17 -13.61 -7.85
CA TYR A 82 -11.53 -13.14 -9.19
C TYR A 82 -12.22 -14.27 -9.97
N PRO A 83 -13.47 -14.62 -9.61
CA PRO A 83 -14.16 -15.79 -10.16
C PRO A 83 -14.50 -15.65 -11.66
N VAL A 84 -14.50 -14.42 -12.19
CA VAL A 84 -14.74 -14.15 -13.61
C VAL A 84 -13.43 -14.34 -14.38
N PRO A 85 -13.44 -15.05 -15.53
CA PRO A 85 -12.26 -15.15 -16.39
C PRO A 85 -11.67 -13.78 -16.73
N PRO A 86 -10.33 -13.63 -16.78
CA PRO A 86 -9.71 -12.35 -17.10
C PRO A 86 -10.01 -11.93 -18.53
N GLU A 87 -10.21 -10.64 -18.73
CA GLU A 87 -10.33 -10.01 -20.03
C GLU A 87 -8.93 -9.62 -20.55
N ALA A 88 -8.74 -9.68 -21.87
CA ALA A 88 -7.54 -9.11 -22.48
C ALA A 88 -7.59 -7.58 -22.32
N PHE A 89 -6.51 -7.01 -21.80
CA PHE A 89 -6.34 -5.56 -21.69
C PHE A 89 -5.35 -5.06 -22.74
N SER A 90 -5.69 -3.98 -23.42
CA SER A 90 -4.76 -3.20 -24.23
C SER A 90 -5.21 -1.74 -24.29
N ASN A 91 -4.27 -0.81 -24.08
CA ASN A 91 -4.48 0.62 -24.26
C ASN A 91 -3.58 1.23 -25.34
N GLY A 92 -3.01 0.38 -26.21
CA GLY A 92 -2.04 0.77 -27.24
C GLY A 92 -0.60 0.97 -26.73
N ARG A 93 -0.37 1.05 -25.41
CA ARG A 93 0.97 1.21 -24.79
C ARG A 93 1.35 0.00 -23.93
N LEU A 94 0.37 -0.58 -23.26
CA LEU A 94 0.49 -1.76 -22.41
C LEU A 94 -0.52 -2.80 -22.88
N ALA A 95 -0.13 -4.07 -22.75
CA ALA A 95 -0.99 -5.22 -22.96
C ALA A 95 -0.91 -6.15 -21.75
N GLY A 96 -2.04 -6.69 -21.33
CA GLY A 96 -2.13 -7.42 -20.07
C GLY A 96 -3.43 -8.18 -19.88
N ARG A 97 -3.73 -8.53 -18.64
CA ARG A 97 -4.98 -9.20 -18.24
C ARG A 97 -5.70 -8.40 -17.17
N LEU A 98 -6.99 -8.17 -17.38
CA LEU A 98 -7.86 -7.46 -16.44
C LEU A 98 -8.79 -8.47 -15.76
N TYR A 99 -8.55 -8.67 -14.47
CA TYR A 99 -9.43 -9.44 -13.60
C TYR A 99 -10.47 -8.51 -13.00
N LYS A 100 -11.71 -9.00 -12.85
CA LYS A 100 -12.80 -8.25 -12.25
C LYS A 100 -13.45 -9.10 -11.16
N ARG A 101 -13.88 -8.43 -10.10
CA ARG A 101 -14.69 -9.02 -9.03
C ARG A 101 -15.77 -8.05 -8.61
N SER A 102 -16.92 -8.61 -8.28
CA SER A 102 -17.95 -7.95 -7.50
C SER A 102 -18.05 -8.67 -6.16
N ARG A 103 -18.44 -7.97 -5.11
CA ARG A 103 -18.77 -8.61 -3.84
C ARG A 103 -19.97 -9.54 -4.04
N THR A 104 -19.79 -10.81 -3.74
CA THR A 104 -20.84 -11.83 -3.87
C THR A 104 -20.84 -12.74 -2.64
N GLY A 105 -22.00 -12.86 -1.99
CA GLY A 105 -22.20 -13.77 -0.85
C GLY A 105 -21.22 -13.52 0.30
N ASN A 106 -20.61 -14.59 0.81
CA ASN A 106 -19.70 -14.58 1.96
C ASN A 106 -18.22 -14.30 1.60
N VAL A 107 -17.89 -14.04 0.33
CA VAL A 107 -16.50 -13.98 -0.14
C VAL A 107 -16.06 -12.54 -0.40
N GLY A 108 -15.52 -11.91 0.64
CA GLY A 108 -14.86 -10.60 0.59
C GLY A 108 -15.82 -9.41 0.53
N ASN A 109 -15.46 -8.33 1.24
CA ASN A 109 -16.34 -7.17 1.46
C ASN A 109 -16.04 -6.00 0.49
N TRP A 110 -15.58 -6.30 -0.73
CA TRP A 110 -15.13 -5.27 -1.69
C TRP A 110 -15.32 -5.69 -3.15
N ASP A 111 -15.54 -4.67 -4.00
CA ASP A 111 -15.55 -4.78 -5.46
C ASP A 111 -14.19 -4.34 -6.00
N GLY A 112 -13.77 -4.89 -7.13
CA GLY A 112 -12.43 -4.59 -7.62
C GLY A 112 -12.13 -4.97 -9.05
N THR A 113 -11.09 -4.33 -9.56
CA THR A 113 -10.38 -4.77 -10.76
C THR A 113 -8.89 -4.93 -10.45
N TRP A 114 -8.26 -5.88 -11.11
CA TRP A 114 -6.81 -6.10 -11.02
C TRP A 114 -6.26 -6.28 -12.41
N LEU A 115 -5.49 -5.29 -12.86
CA LEU A 115 -4.74 -5.32 -14.11
C LEU A 115 -3.36 -5.90 -13.84
N THR A 116 -2.97 -6.89 -14.61
CA THR A 116 -1.61 -7.45 -14.64
C THR A 116 -0.96 -7.18 -15.99
N VAL A 117 0.29 -6.69 -15.98
CA VAL A 117 1.09 -6.44 -17.19
C VAL A 117 2.49 -6.99 -16.97
N ASN A 118 2.94 -7.88 -17.85
CA ASN A 118 4.27 -8.49 -17.78
C ASN A 118 5.21 -7.83 -18.79
N ARG A 119 6.35 -7.29 -18.34
CA ARG A 119 7.38 -6.70 -19.22
C ARG A 119 8.75 -6.77 -18.58
N GLY A 120 9.78 -7.11 -19.37
CA GLY A 120 11.17 -7.12 -18.89
C GLY A 120 11.44 -8.05 -17.69
N GLY A 121 10.70 -9.15 -17.57
CA GLY A 121 10.80 -10.06 -16.41
C GLY A 121 10.15 -9.53 -15.12
N THR A 122 9.41 -8.43 -15.20
CA THR A 122 8.68 -7.81 -14.09
C THR A 122 7.18 -7.84 -14.38
N GLN A 123 6.38 -8.03 -13.34
CA GLN A 123 4.92 -7.89 -13.39
C GLN A 123 4.51 -6.60 -12.69
N LEU A 124 3.83 -5.73 -13.42
CA LEU A 124 3.03 -4.63 -12.87
C LEU A 124 1.65 -5.17 -12.49
N SER A 125 1.18 -4.81 -11.31
CA SER A 125 -0.19 -5.01 -10.84
C SER A 125 -0.80 -3.67 -10.46
N VAL A 126 -1.94 -3.34 -11.08
CA VAL A 126 -2.76 -2.18 -10.70
C VAL A 126 -4.09 -2.68 -10.21
N THR A 127 -4.38 -2.46 -8.93
CA THR A 127 -5.63 -2.90 -8.30
C THR A 127 -6.49 -1.68 -7.98
N VAL A 128 -7.68 -1.60 -8.57
CA VAL A 128 -8.71 -0.66 -8.15
C VAL A 128 -9.63 -1.40 -7.19
N SER A 129 -9.77 -0.93 -5.96
CA SER A 129 -10.61 -1.57 -4.94
C SER A 129 -11.60 -0.58 -4.35
N PHE A 130 -12.82 -1.05 -4.07
CA PHE A 130 -13.86 -0.28 -3.42
C PHE A 130 -14.60 -1.10 -2.35
N ASN A 131 -14.64 -0.59 -1.11
CA ASN A 131 -15.29 -1.24 0.03
C ASN A 131 -16.51 -0.46 0.57
N GLY A 132 -16.91 0.64 -0.08
CA GLY A 132 -18.08 1.43 0.31
C GLY A 132 -19.42 0.82 -0.13
N PRO A 133 -20.53 1.57 -0.09
CA PRO A 133 -21.86 1.07 -0.46
C PRO A 133 -21.96 0.57 -1.91
N VAL A 134 -22.58 -0.60 -2.11
CA VAL A 134 -22.58 -1.34 -3.40
C VAL A 134 -23.08 -0.49 -4.57
N GLU A 135 -24.12 0.30 -4.35
CA GLU A 135 -24.75 1.17 -5.34
C GLU A 135 -23.80 2.25 -5.89
N LYS A 136 -22.70 2.56 -5.18
CA LYS A 136 -21.69 3.52 -5.63
C LYS A 136 -20.52 2.88 -6.39
N SER A 137 -20.46 1.55 -6.43
CA SER A 137 -19.34 0.79 -6.98
C SER A 137 -19.04 1.18 -8.43
N ARG A 138 -20.08 1.20 -9.29
CA ARG A 138 -19.96 1.56 -10.71
C ARG A 138 -19.31 2.93 -10.92
N ALA A 139 -19.77 3.95 -10.19
CA ALA A 139 -19.26 5.31 -10.32
C ALA A 139 -17.76 5.40 -9.95
N VAL A 140 -17.32 4.64 -8.96
CA VAL A 140 -15.90 4.59 -8.56
C VAL A 140 -15.02 4.01 -9.67
N PHE A 141 -15.46 2.93 -10.32
CA PHE A 141 -14.71 2.35 -11.43
C PHE A 141 -14.71 3.24 -12.68
N GLU A 142 -15.82 3.94 -12.97
CA GLU A 142 -15.87 4.95 -14.02
C GLU A 142 -14.87 6.10 -13.77
N LEU A 143 -14.70 6.54 -12.50
CA LEU A 143 -13.72 7.55 -12.13
C LEU A 143 -12.26 7.05 -12.23
N ALA A 144 -12.02 5.77 -11.98
CA ALA A 144 -10.69 5.17 -12.07
C ALA A 144 -10.31 4.78 -13.52
N GLN A 145 -11.28 4.61 -14.41
CA GLN A 145 -11.06 4.15 -15.79
C GLN A 145 -10.04 5.00 -16.58
N PRO A 146 -10.06 6.35 -16.53
CA PRO A 146 -9.05 7.16 -17.19
C PRO A 146 -7.61 6.85 -16.78
N PHE A 147 -7.39 6.42 -15.53
CA PHE A 147 -6.07 6.01 -15.05
C PHE A 147 -5.60 4.71 -15.69
N LEU A 148 -6.50 3.76 -15.96
CA LEU A 148 -6.16 2.52 -16.66
C LEU A 148 -5.95 2.79 -18.17
N ASP A 149 -6.82 3.58 -18.78
CA ASP A 149 -6.78 3.86 -20.22
C ASP A 149 -5.51 4.60 -20.63
N HIS A 150 -4.97 5.47 -19.77
CA HIS A 150 -3.79 6.28 -20.09
C HIS A 150 -2.49 5.75 -19.49
N LEU A 151 -2.56 4.56 -18.88
CA LEU A 151 -1.46 3.95 -18.18
C LEU A 151 -0.23 3.75 -19.08
N GLU A 152 0.88 4.31 -18.64
CA GLU A 152 2.22 4.06 -19.11
C GLU A 152 3.05 3.52 -17.96
N TRP A 153 4.01 2.67 -18.28
CA TRP A 153 4.93 2.13 -17.31
C TRP A 153 6.31 2.06 -17.92
N ASP A 154 7.34 2.23 -17.09
CA ASP A 154 8.76 2.01 -17.38
C ASP A 154 9.34 1.17 -16.23
N GLU A 155 9.61 -0.11 -16.48
CA GLU A 155 10.06 -1.06 -15.47
C GLU A 155 11.52 -0.83 -15.05
N THR A 156 12.25 0.01 -15.78
CA THR A 156 13.65 0.33 -15.46
C THR A 156 13.79 1.37 -14.34
N LYS A 157 12.68 2.04 -14.00
CA LYS A 157 12.64 3.15 -13.02
C LYS A 157 12.14 2.74 -11.63
N LEU A 158 12.16 1.44 -11.32
CA LEU A 158 11.63 0.91 -10.06
C LEU A 158 12.58 1.21 -8.88
N ASP A 159 12.11 2.06 -7.97
CA ASP A 159 12.72 2.40 -6.69
C ASP A 159 11.66 2.23 -5.58
N SER A 160 11.84 1.19 -4.77
CA SER A 160 10.89 0.82 -3.72
C SER A 160 10.72 1.90 -2.66
N GLU A 161 11.82 2.53 -2.23
CA GLU A 161 11.81 3.50 -1.13
C GLU A 161 11.15 4.79 -1.60
N VAL A 162 11.51 5.27 -2.80
CA VAL A 162 10.89 6.46 -3.40
C VAL A 162 9.41 6.23 -3.69
N ALA A 163 9.05 5.07 -4.27
CA ALA A 163 7.65 4.76 -4.56
C ALA A 163 6.79 4.55 -3.31
N PHE A 164 7.39 4.03 -2.24
CA PHE A 164 6.72 3.97 -0.96
C PHE A 164 6.70 5.33 -0.25
N GLY A 165 7.67 6.20 -0.49
CA GLY A 165 7.79 7.51 0.18
C GLY A 165 8.43 7.44 1.57
N ALA A 166 9.06 6.32 1.93
CA ALA A 166 9.78 6.19 3.19
C ALA A 166 10.97 5.22 3.07
N ARG A 167 11.92 5.41 3.97
CA ARG A 167 13.12 4.59 4.14
C ARG A 167 13.21 4.10 5.58
N LEU A 168 13.54 2.82 5.76
CA LEU A 168 13.84 2.23 7.06
C LEU A 168 15.24 1.61 7.03
N ARG A 169 15.99 1.81 8.11
CA ARG A 169 17.31 1.19 8.29
C ARG A 169 17.18 0.03 9.27
N ILE A 170 17.07 -1.19 8.74
CA ILE A 170 16.99 -2.42 9.52
C ILE A 170 18.40 -3.05 9.56
N PRO A 171 19.06 -3.12 10.73
CA PRO A 171 20.40 -3.69 10.83
C PRO A 171 20.48 -5.12 10.26
N GLY A 172 21.46 -5.37 9.40
CA GLY A 172 21.66 -6.70 8.79
C GLY A 172 20.68 -7.06 7.66
N MET A 173 19.85 -6.10 7.22
CA MET A 173 18.96 -6.27 6.07
C MET A 173 19.14 -5.15 5.05
N LEU A 174 18.85 -5.47 3.79
CA LEU A 174 18.88 -4.57 2.65
C LEU A 174 17.48 -4.51 2.02
N PRO A 175 17.05 -3.33 1.53
CA PRO A 175 15.81 -3.23 0.76
C PRO A 175 15.93 -4.05 -0.52
N VAL A 176 14.89 -4.80 -0.85
CA VAL A 176 14.82 -5.59 -2.08
C VAL A 176 14.66 -4.65 -3.27
N LYS A 177 15.54 -4.78 -4.26
CA LYS A 177 15.57 -3.92 -5.43
C LYS A 177 14.51 -4.30 -6.47
N LYS A 178 14.27 -3.37 -7.41
CA LYS A 178 13.41 -3.56 -8.60
C LYS A 178 11.97 -3.95 -8.26
N MET A 179 11.42 -3.36 -7.21
CA MET A 179 10.03 -3.57 -6.84
C MET A 179 9.39 -2.32 -6.27
N VAL A 180 8.06 -2.22 -6.32
CA VAL A 180 7.26 -1.12 -5.74
C VAL A 180 5.93 -1.64 -5.19
N GLY A 181 5.26 -0.83 -4.36
CA GLY A 181 4.02 -1.19 -3.66
C GLY A 181 4.23 -1.37 -2.17
N THR A 182 5.22 -2.18 -1.81
CA THR A 182 5.62 -2.50 -0.44
C THR A 182 7.13 -2.38 -0.29
N LEU A 183 7.62 -2.11 0.91
CA LEU A 183 9.06 -2.26 1.19
C LEU A 183 9.31 -3.68 1.67
N LEU A 184 10.05 -4.45 0.86
CA LEU A 184 10.57 -5.74 1.29
C LEU A 184 12.03 -5.59 1.69
N TYR A 185 12.42 -6.30 2.74
CA TYR A 185 13.80 -6.39 3.19
C TYR A 185 14.20 -7.85 3.31
N ASN A 186 15.41 -8.16 2.87
CA ASN A 186 16.06 -9.45 3.10
C ASN A 186 17.57 -9.25 3.28
N LYS A 187 18.32 -10.34 3.49
CA LYS A 187 19.77 -10.26 3.76
C LYS A 187 20.58 -9.73 2.55
N THR A 188 20.12 -9.99 1.32
CA THR A 188 20.90 -9.74 0.09
C THR A 188 20.45 -8.52 -0.69
N GLY A 189 19.24 -8.01 -0.45
CA GLY A 189 18.59 -6.99 -1.27
C GLY A 189 18.12 -7.50 -2.64
N GLU A 190 18.18 -8.82 -2.87
CA GLU A 190 17.90 -9.42 -4.18
C GLU A 190 16.53 -10.14 -4.18
N PRO A 191 15.74 -10.00 -5.26
CA PRO A 191 14.49 -10.72 -5.45
C PRO A 191 14.68 -12.25 -5.51
N GLY A 192 13.64 -13.01 -5.15
CA GLY A 192 13.61 -14.47 -5.33
C GLY A 192 14.47 -15.27 -4.32
N ASN A 193 15.18 -14.59 -3.41
CA ASN A 193 15.69 -15.23 -2.20
C ASN A 193 14.49 -15.84 -1.44
N SER A 194 14.68 -17.00 -0.79
CA SER A 194 13.61 -17.84 -0.22
C SER A 194 12.72 -17.16 0.82
N SER A 195 12.98 -15.90 1.14
CA SER A 195 12.14 -15.06 1.99
C SER A 195 12.36 -13.58 1.62
N PRO A 196 11.31 -12.77 1.47
CA PRO A 196 11.33 -11.49 2.16
C PRO A 196 11.33 -11.77 3.66
N ASN A 197 12.35 -11.28 4.36
CA ASN A 197 12.42 -11.45 5.81
C ASN A 197 11.52 -10.45 6.51
N ILE A 198 11.25 -9.30 5.90
CA ILE A 198 10.32 -8.28 6.40
C ILE A 198 9.60 -7.66 5.21
N MET A 199 8.29 -7.47 5.35
CA MET A 199 7.41 -6.75 4.45
C MET A 199 6.76 -5.60 5.21
N ILE A 200 6.78 -4.40 4.61
CA ILE A 200 6.22 -3.19 5.20
C ILE A 200 5.24 -2.57 4.21
N ASN A 201 3.97 -2.59 4.58
CA ASN A 201 2.84 -2.12 3.79
C ASN A 201 2.26 -0.84 4.38
N ALA A 202 1.91 0.12 3.54
CA ALA A 202 1.07 1.24 3.93
C ALA A 202 -0.40 0.85 3.71
N THR A 203 -1.28 1.21 4.64
CA THR A 203 -2.72 0.92 4.50
C THR A 203 -3.44 2.11 3.87
N PRO A 204 -4.31 1.90 2.85
CA PRO A 204 -5.09 2.96 2.24
C PRO A 204 -6.27 3.41 3.12
N LEU A 205 -6.08 3.46 4.44
CA LEU A 205 -7.12 3.85 5.38
C LEU A 205 -7.20 5.39 5.47
N PRO A 206 -8.41 5.95 5.66
CA PRO A 206 -8.64 7.39 5.78
C PRO A 206 -8.50 7.91 7.21
N ARG A 207 -8.42 7.03 8.21
CA ARG A 207 -8.65 7.40 9.61
C ARG A 207 -7.33 7.55 10.35
N THR A 208 -7.16 8.71 10.96
CA THR A 208 -6.35 8.82 12.17
C THR A 208 -6.95 7.90 13.21
N ILE A 209 -6.25 6.84 13.55
CA ILE A 209 -6.68 5.88 14.57
C ILE A 209 -6.37 6.45 15.96
N THR A 210 -7.35 6.39 16.86
CA THR A 210 -7.14 6.72 18.26
C THR A 210 -6.16 5.75 18.91
N THR A 211 -5.59 6.11 20.06
CA THR A 211 -4.70 5.21 20.81
C THR A 211 -5.40 3.90 21.19
N ALA A 212 -6.67 3.95 21.57
CA ALA A 212 -7.45 2.76 21.92
C ALA A 212 -7.68 1.86 20.70
N GLU A 213 -8.08 2.43 19.56
CA GLU A 213 -8.27 1.68 18.31
C GLU A 213 -6.96 1.06 17.82
N PHE A 214 -5.85 1.78 17.93
CA PHE A 214 -4.52 1.30 17.56
C PHE A 214 -4.09 0.09 18.40
N THR A 215 -4.22 0.18 19.73
CA THR A 215 -3.91 -0.93 20.63
C THR A 215 -4.80 -2.14 20.34
N GLN A 216 -6.11 -1.93 20.15
CA GLN A 216 -7.03 -3.01 19.83
C GLN A 216 -6.69 -3.68 18.50
N LEU A 217 -6.35 -2.90 17.48
CA LEU A 217 -5.99 -3.41 16.16
C LEU A 217 -4.72 -4.27 16.23
N CYS A 218 -3.72 -3.83 17.00
CA CYS A 218 -2.49 -4.58 17.23
C CYS A 218 -2.75 -5.89 18.00
N THR A 219 -3.49 -5.85 19.10
CA THR A 219 -3.85 -7.05 19.88
C THR A 219 -4.64 -8.05 19.02
N ASN A 220 -5.56 -7.56 18.19
CA ASN A 220 -6.31 -8.39 17.26
C ASN A 220 -5.40 -9.01 16.20
N ALA A 221 -4.45 -8.24 15.65
CA ALA A 221 -3.50 -8.74 14.67
C ALA A 221 -2.60 -9.84 15.25
N LEU A 222 -2.06 -9.66 16.46
CA LEU A 222 -1.25 -10.66 17.15
C LEU A 222 -2.06 -11.92 17.48
N THR A 223 -3.23 -11.75 18.09
CA THR A 223 -4.12 -12.88 18.45
C THR A 223 -4.48 -13.71 17.23
N ARG A 224 -4.85 -13.07 16.11
CA ARG A 224 -5.19 -13.75 14.86
C ARG A 224 -3.99 -14.47 14.26
N THR A 225 -2.85 -13.79 14.20
CA THR A 225 -1.64 -14.34 13.57
C THR A 225 -1.10 -15.55 14.33
N PHE A 226 -1.03 -15.45 15.66
CA PHE A 226 -0.50 -16.52 16.51
C PHE A 226 -1.57 -17.56 16.89
N SER A 227 -2.84 -17.38 16.52
CA SER A 227 -3.92 -18.35 16.74
C SER A 227 -3.99 -18.86 18.19
N GLY A 228 -3.79 -17.98 19.17
CA GLY A 228 -3.77 -18.33 20.60
C GLY A 228 -2.48 -19.00 21.10
N LYS A 229 -1.46 -19.16 20.27
CA LYS A 229 -0.12 -19.61 20.70
C LYS A 229 0.57 -18.52 21.52
N LYS A 230 1.52 -18.92 22.36
CA LYS A 230 2.36 -17.99 23.13
C LYS A 230 3.16 -17.10 22.18
N HIS A 231 3.13 -15.80 22.43
CA HIS A 231 3.94 -14.80 21.76
C HIS A 231 4.38 -13.76 22.80
N GLU A 232 5.39 -13.00 22.44
CA GLU A 232 5.82 -11.80 23.15
C GLU A 232 5.03 -10.59 22.63
N GLY A 233 4.73 -9.63 23.51
CA GLY A 233 3.90 -8.46 23.23
C GLY A 233 2.41 -8.66 23.57
N PRO A 234 1.53 -7.70 23.24
CA PRO A 234 1.81 -6.47 22.49
C PRO A 234 2.74 -5.52 23.26
N TYR A 235 3.73 -4.96 22.58
CA TYR A 235 4.56 -3.88 23.11
C TYR A 235 4.22 -2.59 22.40
N ILE A 236 3.93 -1.54 23.16
CA ILE A 236 3.58 -0.23 22.62
C ILE A 236 4.72 0.74 22.91
N ASN A 237 5.22 1.38 21.85
CA ASN A 237 6.32 2.34 21.92
C ASN A 237 5.99 3.60 21.11
N VAL A 238 6.48 4.75 21.58
CA VAL A 238 6.28 6.04 20.91
C VAL A 238 7.62 6.77 20.82
N LYS A 239 7.95 7.28 19.63
CA LYS A 239 9.12 8.12 19.39
C LYS A 239 8.80 9.15 18.32
N ASN A 240 9.09 10.43 18.57
CA ASN A 240 8.87 11.52 17.59
C ASN A 240 7.46 11.51 16.95
N GLY A 241 6.44 11.17 17.74
CA GLY A 241 5.05 11.06 17.27
C GLY A 241 4.73 9.80 16.45
N VAL A 242 5.71 8.98 16.09
CA VAL A 242 5.50 7.64 15.56
C VAL A 242 5.12 6.71 16.70
N ARG A 243 3.97 6.06 16.60
CA ARG A 243 3.51 5.07 17.56
C ARG A 243 3.59 3.69 16.93
N VAL A 244 4.28 2.76 17.56
CA VAL A 244 4.43 1.37 17.12
C VAL A 244 3.78 0.45 18.16
N CYS A 245 3.05 -0.54 17.69
CA CYS A 245 2.64 -1.68 18.48
C CYS A 245 3.06 -2.95 17.76
N ASP A 246 3.80 -3.82 18.44
CA ASP A 246 4.33 -5.03 17.85
C ASP A 246 4.40 -6.21 18.81
N GLY A 247 4.71 -7.38 18.25
CA GLY A 247 4.94 -8.62 18.96
C GLY A 247 5.58 -9.65 18.05
N TRP A 248 6.08 -10.71 18.65
CA TRP A 248 6.72 -11.80 17.92
C TRP A 248 6.57 -13.13 18.63
N GLY A 249 6.71 -14.21 17.89
CA GLY A 249 6.62 -15.57 18.42
C GLY A 249 7.22 -16.56 17.44
N SER A 250 7.47 -17.79 17.92
CA SER A 250 7.95 -18.86 17.05
C SER A 250 6.86 -19.27 16.05
N ASP A 251 7.25 -19.46 14.80
CA ASP A 251 6.42 -20.08 13.77
C ASP A 251 6.54 -21.61 13.80
N MET A 252 5.80 -22.29 12.90
CA MET A 252 5.80 -23.76 12.85
C MET A 252 7.09 -24.37 12.28
N GLN A 253 8.03 -23.56 11.81
CA GLN A 253 9.25 -23.97 11.11
C GLN A 253 10.53 -23.54 11.87
N GLY A 254 10.40 -23.09 13.11
CA GLY A 254 11.51 -22.64 13.96
C GLY A 254 11.84 -21.16 13.82
N SER A 255 11.38 -20.47 12.77
CA SER A 255 11.64 -19.04 12.58
C SER A 255 10.87 -18.18 13.59
N ILE A 256 11.33 -16.95 13.82
CA ILE A 256 10.58 -15.98 14.61
C ILE A 256 9.73 -15.13 13.68
N MET A 257 8.41 -15.19 13.84
CA MET A 257 7.49 -14.31 13.14
C MET A 257 7.35 -13.00 13.92
N TYR A 258 7.51 -11.88 13.23
CA TYR A 258 7.30 -10.52 13.73
C TYR A 258 6.05 -9.91 13.10
N ILE A 259 5.23 -9.25 13.92
CA ILE A 259 4.08 -8.46 13.49
C ILE A 259 4.13 -7.11 14.17
N GLY A 260 3.94 -6.06 13.40
CA GLY A 260 3.91 -4.69 13.89
C GLY A 260 2.90 -3.85 13.12
N VAL A 261 2.34 -2.88 13.83
CA VAL A 261 1.50 -1.83 13.28
C VAL A 261 2.07 -0.52 13.77
N ALA A 262 2.18 0.47 12.89
CA ALA A 262 2.63 1.80 13.25
C ALA A 262 1.69 2.87 12.73
N SER A 263 1.45 3.89 13.55
CA SER A 263 0.77 5.12 13.17
C SER A 263 1.80 6.24 13.13
N LEU A 264 1.87 6.93 11.99
CA LEU A 264 2.75 8.06 11.78
C LEU A 264 2.11 9.37 12.27
N PRO A 265 2.91 10.42 12.55
CA PRO A 265 2.39 11.74 12.91
C PRO A 265 1.42 12.33 11.89
N SER A 266 1.55 11.95 10.61
CA SER A 266 0.65 12.36 9.52
C SER A 266 -0.72 11.67 9.54
N GLY A 267 -0.89 10.65 10.39
CA GLY A 267 -2.08 9.79 10.40
C GLY A 267 -1.99 8.57 9.48
N ASP A 268 -0.93 8.44 8.68
CA ASP A 268 -0.72 7.25 7.86
C ASP A 268 -0.38 6.03 8.73
N VAL A 269 -0.83 4.85 8.30
CA VAL A 269 -0.64 3.60 9.04
C VAL A 269 0.19 2.60 8.23
N ILE A 270 1.20 2.06 8.88
CA ILE A 270 2.09 1.02 8.38
C ILE A 270 1.77 -0.30 9.07
N ASN A 271 1.72 -1.39 8.29
CA ASN A 271 1.76 -2.75 8.79
C ASN A 271 3.09 -3.40 8.41
N SER A 272 3.75 -4.02 9.36
CA SER A 272 4.98 -4.77 9.17
C SER A 272 4.76 -6.23 9.54
N ILE A 273 5.14 -7.13 8.66
CA ILE A 273 5.10 -8.58 8.88
C ILE A 273 6.43 -9.15 8.43
N GLY A 274 6.99 -10.09 9.17
CA GLY A 274 8.09 -10.85 8.63
C GLY A 274 8.55 -12.00 9.50
N TYR A 275 9.62 -12.62 9.03
CA TYR A 275 10.18 -13.85 9.54
C TYR A 275 11.69 -13.66 9.71
N VAL A 276 12.17 -13.95 10.89
CA VAL A 276 13.60 -14.04 11.19
C VAL A 276 13.94 -15.53 11.19
N PRO A 277 14.61 -16.04 10.14
CA PRO A 277 14.95 -17.44 10.07
C PRO A 277 16.00 -17.79 11.14
N ASP A 278 16.04 -19.05 11.55
CA ASP A 278 17.04 -19.58 12.50
C ASP A 278 18.49 -19.37 12.06
N THR A 279 18.74 -19.11 10.78
CA THR A 279 20.07 -18.78 10.24
C THR A 279 20.49 -17.34 10.55
N MET A 280 19.60 -16.50 11.07
CA MET A 280 19.84 -15.12 11.50
C MET A 280 19.79 -15.00 13.04
N LYS A 281 20.47 -15.90 13.77
CA LYS A 281 20.45 -15.96 15.26
C LYS A 281 20.84 -14.66 15.95
N ASP A 282 21.73 -13.88 15.34
CA ASP A 282 22.19 -12.60 15.88
C ASP A 282 21.23 -11.43 15.59
N PHE A 283 20.20 -11.66 14.77
CA PHE A 283 19.22 -10.64 14.45
C PHE A 283 18.30 -10.39 15.64
N LYS A 284 18.37 -9.18 16.19
CA LYS A 284 17.48 -8.74 17.26
C LYS A 284 16.15 -8.31 16.67
N VAL A 285 15.08 -9.05 16.93
CA VAL A 285 13.72 -8.73 16.46
C VAL A 285 13.30 -7.31 16.87
N THR A 286 13.72 -6.84 18.05
CA THR A 286 13.48 -5.47 18.52
C THR A 286 14.10 -4.39 17.63
N SER A 287 15.09 -4.71 16.79
CA SER A 287 15.64 -3.77 15.82
C SER A 287 14.65 -3.38 14.72
N LEU A 288 13.64 -4.22 14.45
CA LEU A 288 12.54 -3.89 13.53
C LEU A 288 11.69 -2.76 14.08
N ARG A 289 11.33 -2.85 15.36
CA ARG A 289 10.63 -1.79 16.08
C ARG A 289 11.40 -0.48 16.00
N GLU A 290 12.70 -0.52 16.30
CA GLU A 290 13.55 0.66 16.24
C GLU A 290 13.62 1.22 14.81
N ALA A 291 13.74 0.39 13.78
CA ALA A 291 13.74 0.86 12.41
C ALA A 291 12.43 1.59 12.05
N ILE A 292 11.28 1.09 12.52
CA ILE A 292 9.97 1.73 12.30
C ILE A 292 9.85 3.03 13.09
N LEU A 293 10.27 3.06 14.36
CA LEU A 293 10.28 4.27 15.19
C LEU A 293 11.20 5.37 14.64
N ASN A 294 12.21 4.99 13.84
CA ASN A 294 13.14 5.91 13.18
C ASN A 294 12.91 6.00 11.65
N VAL A 295 11.68 5.70 11.19
CA VAL A 295 11.33 5.79 9.76
C VAL A 295 11.61 7.20 9.22
N GLN A 296 12.29 7.26 8.08
CA GLN A 296 12.56 8.49 7.36
C GLN A 296 11.53 8.66 6.25
N LEU A 297 10.70 9.69 6.33
CA LEU A 297 9.82 10.09 5.23
C LEU A 297 10.63 10.76 4.12
N LEU A 298 10.28 10.44 2.88
CA LEU A 298 10.93 11.00 1.68
C LEU A 298 10.06 12.05 0.98
N ARG A 299 8.81 12.23 1.44
CA ARG A 299 7.83 13.21 0.98
C ARG A 299 6.94 13.70 2.12
#